data_AF-Q8YKN4-F1
#
_entry.id   AF-Q8YKN4-F1
#
_cell.length_a   1.000
_cell.length_b   1.000
_cell.length_c   1.000
_cell.angle_alpha   90.00
_cell.angle_beta   90.00
_cell.angle_gamma   90.00
#
_symmetry.space_group_name_H-M   'P 1'
#
loop_
_entity.id
_entity.type
_entity.pdbx_description
1 polymer ?
#
loop_
_entity_poly.entity_id
_entity_poly.type
_entity_poly.pdbx_seq_one_letter_code
_entity_poly.pdbx_strand_id
1 'polypeptide(L)'
;MAHILLIPANSPFVVTGALSAKVSTVEEFAQKHRAFAIFNAGFFDPANQKSTSYVVVTGQMVADPKDNERLVNNPQLKPYLNLIFNRSEFRRYLCGQTTRYDITLHNESPPANCRLVDAIGAGPRLLPKLTSVPEGFVDNAKGRDALLSKQLNARTAVGITSEGSIILVMVAQKPSKPKNSGISLVQLADLMKKLGASAAMNLDGGSSSSLYYNGKAFYGKFDLQGNPIKRKVKSVLLVQENVRN
;
A
#
# COMPACT_ATOMS: atom_id res chain seq x y z
N MET A 1 1.36 -1.49 -18.01
CA MET A 1 1.11 -2.94 -17.85
C MET A 1 0.49 -3.13 -16.48
N ALA A 2 -0.55 -3.95 -16.35
CA ALA A 2 -1.15 -4.23 -15.04
C ALA A 2 -0.81 -5.67 -14.62
N HIS A 3 -0.30 -5.83 -13.41
CA HIS A 3 -0.12 -7.11 -12.75
C HIS A 3 -1.17 -7.21 -11.65
N ILE A 4 -1.93 -8.30 -11.66
CA ILE A 4 -3.09 -8.49 -10.80
C ILE A 4 -2.95 -9.86 -10.17
N LEU A 5 -3.06 -9.93 -8.84
CA LEU A 5 -3.07 -11.16 -8.08
C LEU A 5 -4.36 -11.21 -7.25
N LEU A 6 -5.14 -12.25 -7.44
CA LEU A 6 -6.31 -12.57 -6.62
C LEU A 6 -5.92 -13.67 -5.63
N ILE A 7 -6.18 -13.43 -4.34
CA ILE A 7 -6.03 -14.40 -3.26
C ILE A 7 -7.43 -14.78 -2.79
N PRO A 8 -7.93 -15.98 -3.10
CA PRO A 8 -9.26 -16.42 -2.67
C PRO A 8 -9.37 -16.47 -1.14
N ALA A 9 -10.53 -16.07 -0.60
CA ALA A 9 -10.79 -16.02 0.84
C ALA A 9 -10.59 -17.37 1.56
N ASN A 10 -10.84 -18.48 0.86
CA ASN A 10 -10.71 -19.85 1.35
C ASN A 10 -9.37 -20.51 0.99
N SER A 11 -8.43 -19.76 0.41
CA SER A 11 -7.10 -20.29 0.09
C SER A 11 -6.25 -20.46 1.36
N PRO A 12 -5.17 -21.27 1.32
CA PRO A 12 -4.24 -21.37 2.44
C PRO A 12 -3.36 -20.12 2.59
N PHE A 13 -3.52 -19.08 1.76
CA PHE A 13 -2.65 -17.91 1.78
C PHE A 13 -3.20 -16.79 2.66
N VAL A 14 -2.29 -16.07 3.29
CA VAL A 14 -2.56 -14.84 4.04
C VAL A 14 -1.70 -13.70 3.50
N VAL A 15 -2.23 -12.48 3.63
CA VAL A 15 -1.52 -11.25 3.29
C VAL A 15 -1.08 -10.59 4.59
N THR A 16 0.22 -10.44 4.77
CA THR A 16 0.82 -9.85 5.98
C THR A 16 1.69 -8.65 5.63
N GLY A 17 1.98 -7.82 6.63
CA GLY A 17 2.90 -6.70 6.46
C GLY A 17 4.33 -7.05 6.84
N ALA A 18 5.30 -6.44 6.17
CA ALA A 18 6.69 -6.43 6.62
C ALA A 18 7.31 -5.04 6.48
N LEU A 19 8.21 -4.72 7.40
CA LEU A 19 8.98 -3.47 7.45
C LEU A 19 10.47 -3.81 7.42
N SER A 20 11.26 -3.10 6.62
CA SER A 20 12.71 -3.23 6.65
C SER A 20 13.35 -2.15 7.52
N ALA A 21 14.41 -2.51 8.25
CA ALA A 21 15.14 -1.58 9.13
C ALA A 21 15.69 -0.38 8.34
N LYS A 22 16.22 -0.63 7.14
CA LYS A 22 16.54 0.37 6.11
C LYS A 22 15.64 0.13 4.90
N VAL A 23 15.56 1.05 3.95
CA VAL A 23 14.82 0.75 2.71
C VAL A 23 15.44 -0.44 1.96
N SER A 24 14.60 -1.31 1.38
CA SER A 24 15.02 -2.51 0.65
C SER A 24 14.21 -2.72 -0.64
N THR A 25 14.78 -3.37 -1.66
CA THR A 25 14.01 -3.74 -2.86
C THR A 25 13.10 -4.93 -2.58
N VAL A 26 12.10 -5.17 -3.43
CA VAL A 26 11.21 -6.33 -3.30
C VAL A 26 11.96 -7.67 -3.44
N GLU A 27 13.05 -7.74 -4.19
CA GLU A 27 13.94 -8.91 -4.22
C GLU A 27 14.67 -9.12 -2.89
N GLU A 28 15.18 -8.05 -2.27
CA GLU A 28 15.84 -8.12 -0.96
C GLU A 28 14.85 -8.54 0.14
N PHE A 29 13.58 -8.13 0.04
CA PHE A 29 12.50 -8.67 0.89
C PHE A 29 12.26 -10.16 0.62
N ALA A 30 12.23 -10.58 -0.65
CA ALA A 30 12.02 -11.98 -1.02
C ALA A 30 13.14 -12.93 -0.53
N GLN A 31 14.37 -12.43 -0.37
CA GLN A 31 15.46 -13.19 0.24
C GLN A 31 15.26 -13.44 1.74
N LYS A 32 14.53 -12.56 2.43
CA LYS A 32 14.32 -12.61 3.89
C LYS A 32 13.00 -13.27 4.28
N HIS A 33 12.02 -13.27 3.37
CA HIS A 33 10.68 -13.75 3.63
C HIS A 33 10.31 -14.86 2.66
N ARG A 34 9.78 -15.97 3.18
CA ARG A 34 9.18 -17.03 2.37
C ARG A 34 7.80 -16.58 1.89
N ALA A 35 7.77 -15.76 0.85
CA ALA A 35 6.55 -15.23 0.26
C ALA A 35 6.39 -15.68 -1.20
N PHE A 36 5.16 -16.03 -1.57
CA PHE A 36 4.75 -16.36 -2.93
C PHE A 36 4.75 -15.11 -3.83
N ALA A 37 4.30 -13.98 -3.27
CA ALA A 37 4.33 -12.68 -3.92
C ALA A 37 4.61 -11.56 -2.92
N ILE A 38 5.23 -10.47 -3.38
CA ILE A 38 5.52 -9.29 -2.57
C ILE A 38 5.14 -8.05 -3.36
N PHE A 39 4.34 -7.16 -2.77
CA PHE A 39 4.04 -5.84 -3.34
C PHE A 39 4.54 -4.76 -2.40
N ASN A 40 5.04 -3.63 -2.93
CA ASN A 40 5.32 -2.47 -2.09
C ASN A 40 4.05 -1.97 -1.38
N ALA A 41 4.21 -1.37 -0.19
CA ALA A 41 3.07 -1.01 0.64
C ALA A 41 3.06 0.45 1.12
N GLY A 42 3.37 0.72 2.39
CA GLY A 42 3.22 2.04 3.01
C GLY A 42 4.22 3.10 2.53
N PHE A 43 3.87 4.36 2.77
CA PHE A 43 4.72 5.50 2.41
C PHE A 43 5.90 5.67 3.37
N PHE A 44 6.94 6.34 2.89
CA PHE A 44 8.14 6.65 3.68
C PHE A 44 8.80 7.95 3.20
N ASP A 45 9.60 8.55 4.07
CA ASP A 45 10.45 9.69 3.69
C ASP A 45 11.77 9.15 3.10
N PRO A 46 12.10 9.44 1.83
CA PRO A 46 13.32 8.94 1.21
C PRO A 46 14.61 9.53 1.79
N ALA A 47 14.56 10.69 2.46
CA ALA A 47 15.73 11.35 3.00
C ALA A 47 16.22 10.72 4.31
N ASN A 48 15.31 10.41 5.25
CA ASN A 48 15.67 9.74 6.51
C ASN A 48 15.24 8.27 6.58
N GLN A 49 14.55 7.76 5.55
CA GLN A 49 14.08 6.38 5.44
C GLN A 49 13.09 5.94 6.54
N LYS A 50 12.55 6.88 7.31
CA LYS A 50 11.51 6.60 8.30
C LYS A 50 10.15 6.46 7.62
N SER A 51 9.29 5.63 8.20
CA SER A 51 7.92 5.49 7.71
C SER A 51 7.18 6.83 7.81
N THR A 52 6.21 7.04 6.92
CA THR A 52 5.18 8.08 7.06
C THR A 52 3.80 7.46 7.20
N SER A 53 3.76 6.18 7.54
CA SER A 53 2.56 5.37 7.75
C SER A 53 2.72 4.51 9.00
N TYR A 54 1.63 4.22 9.69
CA TYR A 54 1.65 3.23 10.75
C TYR A 54 1.85 1.84 10.14
N VAL A 55 2.63 1.01 10.82
CA VAL A 55 2.80 -0.40 10.47
C VAL A 55 2.71 -1.24 11.73
N VAL A 56 1.77 -2.18 11.74
CA VAL A 56 1.62 -3.20 12.76
C VAL A 56 1.96 -4.55 12.13
N VAL A 57 2.84 -5.32 12.77
CA VAL A 57 3.20 -6.68 12.38
C VAL A 57 3.07 -7.55 13.61
N THR A 58 2.36 -8.68 13.48
CA THR A 58 2.14 -9.66 14.57
C THR A 58 1.61 -9.05 15.88
N GLY A 59 0.83 -7.96 15.78
CA GLY A 59 0.22 -7.23 16.89
C GLY A 59 1.11 -6.16 17.51
N GLN A 60 2.34 -5.98 17.01
CA GLN A 60 3.27 -4.96 17.48
C GLN A 60 3.35 -3.80 16.48
N MET A 61 3.26 -2.56 16.98
CA MET A 61 3.54 -1.38 16.16
C MET A 61 5.03 -1.29 15.88
N VAL A 62 5.43 -1.55 14.64
CA VAL A 62 6.83 -1.54 14.19
C VAL A 62 7.21 -0.24 13.48
N ALA A 63 6.24 0.60 13.14
CA ALA A 63 6.47 1.97 12.71
C ALA A 63 5.32 2.90 13.12
N ASP A 64 5.66 4.09 13.62
CA ASP A 64 4.76 5.21 13.88
C ASP A 64 5.22 6.43 13.05
N PRO A 65 4.36 7.05 12.21
CA PRO A 65 4.70 8.26 11.48
C PRO A 65 5.06 9.45 12.38
N LYS A 66 4.65 9.47 13.65
CA LYS A 66 5.02 10.52 14.61
C LYS A 66 6.50 10.49 14.97
N ASP A 67 7.16 9.35 14.81
CA ASP A 67 8.60 9.20 15.03
C ASP A 67 9.45 9.78 13.87
N ASN A 68 8.80 10.21 12.78
CA ASN A 68 9.46 10.83 11.65
C ASN A 68 9.54 12.35 11.84
N GLU A 69 10.68 12.83 12.34
CA GLU A 69 10.93 14.25 12.62
C GLU A 69 10.76 15.14 11.39
N ARG A 70 11.10 14.64 10.20
CA ARG A 70 10.93 15.36 8.93
C ARG A 70 9.46 15.45 8.49
N LEU A 71 8.60 14.55 8.95
CA LEU A 71 7.16 14.64 8.75
C LEU A 71 6.54 15.62 9.76
N VAL A 72 6.77 15.39 11.05
CA VAL A 72 6.07 16.13 12.12
C VAL A 72 6.51 17.60 12.24
N ASN A 73 7.77 17.89 11.91
CA ASN A 73 8.30 19.26 11.97
C ASN A 73 8.17 20.02 10.64
N ASN A 74 7.62 19.41 9.59
CA ASN A 74 7.49 20.08 8.29
C ASN A 74 6.39 21.15 8.34
N PRO A 75 6.71 22.45 8.17
CA PRO A 75 5.72 23.52 8.26
C PRO A 75 4.60 23.42 7.21
N GLN A 76 4.91 22.87 6.03
CA GLN A 76 3.94 22.68 4.95
C GLN A 76 2.97 21.52 5.23
N LEU A 77 3.39 20.54 6.04
CA LEU A 77 2.57 19.37 6.40
C LEU A 77 1.85 19.55 7.74
N LYS A 78 2.30 20.48 8.59
CA LYS A 78 1.73 20.75 9.92
C LYS A 78 0.19 20.91 9.92
N PRO A 79 -0.45 21.63 8.96
CA PRO A 79 -1.91 21.72 8.90
C PRO A 79 -2.63 20.40 8.60
N TYR A 80 -1.92 19.40 8.07
CA TYR A 80 -2.48 18.13 7.62
C TYR A 80 -2.14 16.96 8.56
N LEU A 81 -1.36 17.17 9.62
CA LEU A 81 -0.87 16.07 10.47
C LEU A 81 -1.99 15.23 11.07
N ASN A 82 -3.08 15.86 11.53
CA ASN A 82 -4.24 15.13 12.05
C ASN A 82 -4.88 14.20 11.01
N LEU A 83 -4.91 14.63 9.74
CA LEU A 83 -5.41 13.81 8.63
C LEU A 83 -4.40 12.72 8.26
N ILE A 84 -3.11 13.04 8.25
CA ILE A 84 -2.02 12.10 7.95
C ILE A 84 -1.97 10.97 8.97
N PHE A 85 -2.17 11.27 10.25
CA PHE A 85 -2.18 10.29 11.33
C PHE A 85 -3.48 9.48 11.41
N ASN A 86 -4.48 9.80 10.59
CA ASN A 86 -5.74 9.04 10.53
C ASN A 86 -6.06 8.62 9.10
N ARG A 87 -5.06 8.10 8.38
CA ARG A 87 -5.22 7.59 7.01
C ARG A 87 -5.70 6.15 6.97
N SER A 88 -6.12 5.73 5.79
CA SER A 88 -6.52 4.36 5.52
C SER A 88 -5.38 3.37 5.73
N GLU A 89 -5.73 2.24 6.33
CA GLU A 89 -4.87 1.09 6.57
C GLU A 89 -5.50 -0.18 6.00
N PHE A 90 -4.69 -1.04 5.40
CA PHE A 90 -5.07 -2.42 5.13
C PHE A 90 -4.77 -3.23 6.38
N ARG A 91 -5.80 -3.82 6.99
CA ARG A 91 -5.70 -4.51 8.27
C ARG A 91 -6.03 -5.98 8.14
N ARG A 92 -5.34 -6.79 8.93
CA ARG A 92 -5.64 -8.19 9.19
C ARG A 92 -5.94 -8.38 10.66
N TYR A 93 -7.10 -8.96 10.93
CA TYR A 93 -7.58 -9.32 12.26
C TYR A 93 -7.63 -10.82 12.45
N LEU A 94 -7.52 -11.23 13.71
CA LEU A 94 -7.87 -12.57 14.18
C LEU A 94 -9.14 -12.47 15.03
N CYS A 95 -10.23 -13.05 14.57
CA CYS A 95 -11.54 -13.09 15.23
C CYS A 95 -11.83 -14.53 15.65
N GLY A 96 -11.42 -14.91 16.87
CA GLY A 96 -11.33 -16.32 17.25
C GLY A 96 -10.26 -17.05 16.43
N GLN A 97 -10.66 -18.04 15.62
CA GLN A 97 -9.75 -18.75 14.70
C GLN A 97 -9.82 -18.22 13.26
N THR A 98 -10.69 -17.24 13.00
CA THR A 98 -10.94 -16.74 11.65
C THR A 98 -10.08 -15.52 11.36
N THR A 99 -9.40 -15.54 10.22
CA THR A 99 -8.72 -14.34 9.70
C THR A 99 -9.73 -13.47 8.96
N ARG A 100 -9.75 -12.17 9.28
CA ARG A 100 -10.57 -11.17 8.58
C ARG A 100 -9.70 -10.02 8.12
N TYR A 101 -10.00 -9.47 6.94
CA TYR A 101 -9.37 -8.25 6.44
C TYR A 101 -10.34 -7.07 6.43
N ASP A 102 -9.79 -5.87 6.51
CA ASP A 102 -10.55 -4.63 6.37
C ASP A 102 -9.66 -3.49 5.83
N ILE A 103 -10.31 -2.47 5.27
CA ILE A 103 -9.68 -1.20 4.88
C ILE A 103 -10.35 -0.07 5.65
N THR A 104 -9.71 0.39 6.70
CA THR A 104 -10.30 1.36 7.64
C THR A 104 -9.29 2.42 8.08
N LEU A 105 -9.76 3.51 8.69
CA LEU A 105 -8.87 4.58 9.16
C LEU A 105 -8.09 4.12 10.40
N HIS A 106 -6.89 4.67 10.61
CA HIS A 106 -6.04 4.33 11.75
C HIS A 106 -6.75 4.38 13.12
N ASN A 107 -7.57 5.39 13.37
CA ASN A 107 -8.24 5.56 14.66
C ASN A 107 -9.45 4.64 14.88
N GLU A 108 -9.87 3.88 13.86
CA GLU A 108 -11.00 2.97 13.99
C GLU A 108 -10.62 1.77 14.87
N SER A 109 -11.50 1.42 15.81
CA SER A 109 -11.27 0.28 16.69
C SER A 109 -11.41 -1.05 15.94
N PRO A 110 -10.67 -2.09 16.32
CA PRO A 110 -10.94 -3.44 15.82
C PRO A 110 -12.39 -3.85 16.07
N PRO A 111 -13.02 -4.66 15.20
CA PRO A 111 -14.36 -5.20 15.45
C PRO A 111 -14.43 -5.97 16.78
N ALA A 112 -15.63 -6.05 17.37
CA ALA A 112 -15.83 -6.83 18.59
C ALA A 112 -15.33 -8.27 18.43
N ASN A 113 -14.65 -8.79 19.46
CA ASN A 113 -14.04 -10.13 19.49
C ASN A 113 -12.94 -10.37 18.43
N CYS A 114 -12.42 -9.31 17.82
CA CYS A 114 -11.30 -9.38 16.89
C CYS A 114 -10.07 -8.66 17.44
N ARG A 115 -8.89 -9.26 17.28
CA ARG A 115 -7.60 -8.63 17.60
C ARG A 115 -6.92 -8.18 16.32
N LEU A 116 -6.41 -6.95 16.30
CA LEU A 116 -5.53 -6.47 15.21
C LEU A 116 -4.21 -7.25 15.25
N VAL A 117 -3.85 -7.86 14.11
CA VAL A 117 -2.61 -8.62 13.97
C VAL A 117 -1.64 -7.91 13.04
N ASP A 118 -2.12 -7.44 11.88
CA ASP A 118 -1.28 -6.65 10.98
C ASP A 118 -2.05 -5.42 10.49
N ALA A 119 -1.32 -4.34 10.25
CA ALA A 119 -1.82 -3.14 9.60
C ALA A 119 -0.71 -2.51 8.78
N ILE A 120 -1.00 -2.07 7.56
CA ILE A 120 -0.14 -1.13 6.84
C ILE A 120 -0.97 0.07 6.41
N GLY A 121 -0.60 1.24 6.94
CA GLY A 121 -1.10 2.52 6.48
C GLY A 121 -0.56 2.88 5.10
N ALA A 122 -1.42 3.46 4.26
CA ALA A 122 -1.03 4.13 3.04
C ALA A 122 -2.14 5.12 2.65
N GLY A 123 -3.00 4.71 1.71
CA GLY A 123 -4.14 5.47 1.25
C GLY A 123 -3.85 6.32 0.01
N PRO A 124 -4.86 7.07 -0.46
CA PRO A 124 -6.22 7.14 0.09
C PRO A 124 -7.01 5.85 -0.13
N ARG A 125 -8.13 5.69 0.59
CA ARG A 125 -9.20 4.76 0.20
C ARG A 125 -9.68 5.11 -1.22
N LEU A 126 -9.87 4.07 -2.03
CA LEU A 126 -10.37 4.13 -3.40
C LEU A 126 -11.86 3.78 -3.46
N LEU A 127 -12.27 2.74 -2.74
CA LEU A 127 -13.64 2.20 -2.72
C LEU A 127 -14.14 2.05 -1.28
N PRO A 128 -15.45 2.25 -1.04
CA PRO A 128 -16.50 2.55 -2.01
C PRO A 128 -16.48 4.01 -2.53
N LYS A 129 -15.66 4.87 -1.93
CA LYS A 129 -15.48 6.27 -2.31
C LYS A 129 -14.02 6.66 -2.18
N LEU A 130 -13.55 7.48 -3.12
CA LEU A 130 -12.21 8.07 -3.08
C LEU A 130 -12.10 9.11 -1.96
N THR A 131 -11.10 8.98 -1.09
CA THR A 131 -10.91 9.81 0.13
C THR A 131 -9.67 10.70 0.09
N SER A 132 -9.15 11.04 -1.11
CA SER A 132 -7.94 11.86 -1.24
C SER A 132 -7.98 13.19 -0.47
N VAL A 133 -9.15 13.84 -0.41
CA VAL A 133 -9.35 15.09 0.33
C VAL A 133 -9.44 14.86 1.85
N PRO A 134 -10.36 14.03 2.38
CA PRO A 134 -10.46 13.82 3.82
C PRO A 134 -9.21 13.16 4.45
N GLU A 135 -8.38 12.48 3.66
CA GLU A 135 -7.09 11.93 4.12
C GLU A 135 -5.88 12.90 3.90
N GLY A 136 -6.14 14.14 3.49
CA GLY A 136 -5.12 15.20 3.38
C GLY A 136 -4.08 14.98 2.27
N PHE A 137 -4.38 14.13 1.28
CA PHE A 137 -3.55 14.00 0.07
C PHE A 137 -3.81 15.13 -0.91
N VAL A 138 -5.06 15.60 -0.98
CA VAL A 138 -5.49 16.71 -1.83
C VAL A 138 -6.07 17.82 -0.98
N ASP A 139 -5.65 19.06 -1.26
CA ASP A 139 -6.28 20.28 -0.75
C ASP A 139 -6.48 21.21 -1.94
N ASN A 140 -7.73 21.29 -2.42
CA ASN A 140 -8.08 22.07 -3.60
C ASN A 140 -7.91 23.58 -3.37
N ALA A 141 -8.12 24.06 -2.15
CA ALA A 141 -8.00 25.49 -1.83
C ALA A 141 -6.54 25.94 -1.88
N LYS A 142 -5.61 25.05 -1.53
CA LYS A 142 -4.16 25.31 -1.56
C LYS A 142 -3.44 24.72 -2.78
N GLY A 143 -4.18 24.16 -3.74
CA GLY A 143 -3.61 23.52 -4.93
C GLY A 143 -2.71 22.31 -4.64
N ARG A 144 -2.84 21.69 -3.46
CA ARG A 144 -2.02 20.54 -3.06
C ARG A 144 -2.57 19.26 -3.67
N ASP A 145 -1.68 18.47 -4.28
CA ASP A 145 -1.93 17.08 -4.65
C ASP A 145 -0.67 16.25 -4.43
N ALA A 146 -0.58 15.63 -3.25
CA ALA A 146 0.62 14.93 -2.80
C ALA A 146 0.93 13.66 -3.62
N LEU A 147 -0.07 13.11 -4.31
CA LEU A 147 0.05 11.84 -5.05
C LEU A 147 -0.08 12.02 -6.56
N LEU A 148 -0.20 13.26 -7.04
CA LEU A 148 -0.50 13.58 -8.44
C LEU A 148 -1.75 12.79 -8.88
N SER A 149 -2.81 12.86 -8.09
CA SER A 149 -4.02 12.02 -8.16
C SER A 149 -4.66 11.95 -9.55
N LYS A 150 -4.59 13.04 -10.32
CA LYS A 150 -5.14 13.16 -11.67
C LYS A 150 -4.18 12.70 -12.78
N GLN A 151 -2.88 12.59 -12.50
CA GLN A 151 -1.87 12.26 -13.49
C GLN A 151 -1.74 10.74 -13.69
N LEU A 152 -1.42 10.34 -14.93
CA LEU A 152 -1.04 8.97 -15.25
C LEU A 152 0.30 8.65 -14.60
N ASN A 153 0.29 7.66 -13.71
CA ASN A 153 1.49 7.25 -13.00
C ASN A 153 1.46 5.74 -12.76
N ALA A 154 2.59 5.18 -12.33
CA ALA A 154 2.59 3.85 -11.74
C ALA A 154 1.82 3.88 -10.41
N ARG A 155 1.02 2.85 -10.17
CA ARG A 155 0.17 2.74 -8.98
C ARG A 155 0.21 1.32 -8.43
N THR A 156 0.11 1.20 -7.11
CA THR A 156 -0.09 -0.08 -6.43
C THR A 156 -1.35 0.03 -5.56
N ALA A 157 -2.13 -1.03 -5.45
CA ALA A 157 -3.36 -1.04 -4.66
C ALA A 157 -3.60 -2.41 -4.02
N VAL A 158 -4.39 -2.39 -2.95
CA VAL A 158 -4.99 -3.56 -2.32
C VAL A 158 -6.49 -3.37 -2.23
N GLY A 159 -7.25 -4.45 -2.45
CA GLY A 159 -8.69 -4.48 -2.33
C GLY A 159 -9.21 -5.77 -1.72
N ILE A 160 -10.45 -5.73 -1.27
CA ILE A 160 -11.18 -6.81 -0.63
C ILE A 160 -12.50 -6.97 -1.38
N THR A 161 -12.87 -8.18 -1.80
CA THR A 161 -14.17 -8.48 -2.39
C THR A 161 -15.26 -8.63 -1.32
N SER A 162 -16.53 -8.63 -1.69
CA SER A 162 -17.63 -8.91 -0.76
C SER A 162 -17.50 -10.27 -0.06
N GLU A 163 -16.87 -11.23 -0.71
CA GLU A 163 -16.63 -12.59 -0.23
C GLU A 163 -15.33 -12.70 0.59
N GLY A 164 -14.60 -11.60 0.78
CA GLY A 164 -13.36 -11.55 1.57
C GLY A 164 -12.09 -11.95 0.82
N SER A 165 -12.14 -12.13 -0.51
CA SER A 165 -10.93 -12.38 -1.30
C SER A 165 -10.10 -11.10 -1.39
N ILE A 166 -8.77 -11.22 -1.44
CA ILE A 166 -7.86 -10.08 -1.56
C ILE A 166 -7.42 -9.90 -3.00
N ILE A 167 -7.43 -8.67 -3.48
CA ILE A 167 -6.92 -8.29 -4.80
C ILE A 167 -5.71 -7.38 -4.60
N LEU A 168 -4.56 -7.77 -5.14
CA LEU A 168 -3.35 -6.94 -5.20
C LEU A 168 -3.10 -6.53 -6.65
N VAL A 169 -2.86 -5.24 -6.87
CA VAL A 169 -2.62 -4.67 -8.20
C VAL A 169 -1.35 -3.85 -8.20
N MET A 170 -0.51 -4.04 -9.23
CA MET A 170 0.53 -3.09 -9.62
C MET A 170 0.32 -2.70 -11.07
N VAL A 171 0.09 -1.41 -11.33
CA VAL A 171 0.06 -0.85 -12.67
C VAL A 171 1.36 -0.09 -12.92
N ALA A 172 2.15 -0.59 -13.89
CA ALA A 172 3.38 0.04 -14.35
C ALA A 172 3.13 1.00 -15.52
N GLN A 173 4.00 2.01 -15.60
CA GLN A 173 4.19 2.79 -16.83
C GLN A 173 4.75 1.90 -17.94
N LYS A 174 4.72 2.40 -19.18
CA LYS A 174 5.30 1.73 -20.35
C LYS A 174 6.74 2.22 -20.52
N PRO A 175 7.73 1.32 -20.72
CA PRO A 175 9.12 1.71 -21.00
C PRO A 175 9.25 2.67 -22.19
N SER A 176 8.41 2.51 -23.23
CA SER A 176 8.38 3.40 -24.40
C SER A 176 7.69 4.75 -24.17
N LYS A 177 6.99 4.93 -23.05
CA LYS A 177 6.31 6.19 -22.65
C LYS A 177 6.51 6.44 -21.16
N PRO A 178 7.76 6.61 -20.68
CA PRO A 178 8.08 6.59 -19.25
C PRO A 178 7.54 7.80 -18.47
N LYS A 179 7.10 8.86 -19.16
CA LYS A 179 6.49 10.06 -18.54
C LYS A 179 4.96 10.12 -18.63
N ASN A 180 4.35 9.43 -19.59
CA ASN A 180 2.93 9.63 -19.92
C ASN A 180 2.19 8.30 -20.16
N SER A 181 2.22 7.44 -19.14
CA SER A 181 1.52 6.16 -19.12
C SER A 181 1.29 5.71 -17.67
N GLY A 182 0.63 4.58 -17.46
CA GLY A 182 0.08 4.19 -16.16
C GLY A 182 -1.37 4.64 -16.04
N ILE A 183 -1.84 4.91 -14.83
CA ILE A 183 -3.23 5.33 -14.56
C ILE A 183 -3.32 6.39 -13.44
N SER A 184 -4.40 7.18 -13.46
CA SER A 184 -4.77 8.09 -12.37
C SER A 184 -5.37 7.32 -11.18
N LEU A 185 -5.56 7.99 -10.03
CA LEU A 185 -6.22 7.36 -8.87
C LEU A 185 -7.69 7.04 -9.14
N VAL A 186 -8.38 7.86 -9.94
CA VAL A 186 -9.77 7.59 -10.34
C VAL A 186 -9.84 6.32 -11.20
N GLN A 187 -8.96 6.21 -12.19
CA GLN A 187 -8.86 5.01 -13.03
C GLN A 187 -8.45 3.76 -12.24
N LEU A 188 -7.63 3.92 -11.19
CA LEU A 188 -7.28 2.83 -10.28
C LEU A 188 -8.50 2.39 -9.47
N ALA A 189 -9.30 3.30 -8.94
CA ALA A 189 -10.56 2.96 -8.27
C ALA A 189 -11.53 2.21 -9.20
N ASP A 190 -11.68 2.69 -10.44
CA ASP A 190 -12.51 2.02 -11.46
C ASP A 190 -11.99 0.62 -11.79
N LEU A 191 -10.67 0.45 -11.89
CA LEU A 191 -10.04 -0.86 -12.11
C LEU A 191 -10.33 -1.80 -10.93
N MET A 192 -10.12 -1.36 -9.69
CA MET A 192 -10.40 -2.17 -8.50
C MET A 192 -11.88 -2.59 -8.44
N LYS A 193 -12.80 -1.69 -8.80
CA LYS A 193 -14.24 -1.98 -8.85
C LYS A 193 -14.56 -3.04 -9.92
N LYS A 194 -13.97 -2.92 -11.11
CA LYS A 194 -14.12 -3.91 -12.20
C LYS A 194 -13.56 -5.28 -11.84
N LEU A 195 -12.56 -5.33 -10.98
CA LEU A 195 -11.99 -6.58 -10.45
C LEU A 195 -12.82 -7.19 -9.32
N GLY A 196 -13.94 -6.56 -8.91
CA GLY A 196 -14.84 -7.08 -7.88
C GLY A 196 -14.53 -6.63 -6.46
N ALA A 197 -13.62 -5.67 -6.26
CA ALA A 197 -13.36 -5.12 -4.93
C ALA A 197 -14.58 -4.30 -4.45
N SER A 198 -15.04 -4.59 -3.23
CA SER A 198 -16.04 -3.79 -2.50
C SER A 198 -15.38 -2.70 -1.64
N ALA A 199 -14.19 -2.99 -1.12
CA ALA A 199 -13.30 -2.04 -0.46
C ALA A 199 -11.93 -2.06 -1.14
N ALA A 200 -11.30 -0.90 -1.31
CA ALA A 200 -9.96 -0.80 -1.89
C ALA A 200 -9.25 0.46 -1.43
N MET A 201 -7.93 0.41 -1.40
CA MET A 201 -7.07 1.57 -1.11
C MET A 201 -5.81 1.56 -1.97
N ASN A 202 -5.30 2.77 -2.20
CA ASN A 202 -4.00 2.98 -2.83
C ASN A 202 -2.86 2.67 -1.85
N LEU A 203 -1.77 2.15 -2.38
CA LEU A 203 -0.48 1.95 -1.71
C LEU A 203 0.55 2.96 -2.28
N ASP A 204 1.78 2.96 -1.77
CA ASP A 204 2.83 3.82 -2.32
C ASP A 204 3.02 3.57 -3.82
N GLY A 205 3.19 4.64 -4.60
CA GLY A 205 3.08 4.63 -6.05
C GLY A 205 4.37 5.06 -6.75
N GLY A 206 4.23 5.40 -8.03
CA GLY A 206 5.32 5.94 -8.82
C GLY A 206 6.53 5.00 -8.84
N SER A 207 7.71 5.52 -8.50
CA SER A 207 8.93 4.71 -8.48
C SER A 207 8.90 3.61 -7.43
N SER A 208 8.07 3.71 -6.39
CA SER A 208 7.94 2.68 -5.36
C SER A 208 7.12 1.48 -5.83
N SER A 209 6.24 1.67 -6.83
CA SER A 209 5.44 0.58 -7.39
C SER A 209 6.33 -0.56 -7.84
N SER A 210 6.26 -1.69 -7.14
CA SER A 210 7.08 -2.87 -7.40
C SER A 210 6.39 -4.14 -6.92
N LEU A 211 6.67 -5.22 -7.64
CA LEU A 211 6.13 -6.56 -7.41
C LEU A 211 7.27 -7.57 -7.51
N TYR A 212 7.39 -8.49 -6.58
CA TYR A 212 8.15 -9.72 -6.76
C TYR A 212 7.21 -10.91 -6.82
N TYR A 213 7.36 -11.74 -7.86
CA TYR A 213 6.55 -12.93 -8.08
C TYR A 213 7.37 -13.99 -8.80
N ASN A 214 7.36 -15.23 -8.27
CA ASN A 214 8.00 -16.40 -8.89
C ASN A 214 9.45 -16.14 -9.36
N GLY A 215 10.32 -15.71 -8.45
CA GLY A 215 11.74 -15.47 -8.78
C GLY A 215 12.03 -14.14 -9.49
N LYS A 216 11.00 -13.38 -9.89
CA LYS A 216 11.16 -12.21 -10.75
C LYS A 216 10.57 -10.94 -10.12
N ALA A 217 11.33 -9.85 -10.20
CA ALA A 217 10.84 -8.52 -9.88
C ALA A 217 10.30 -7.77 -11.11
N PHE A 218 9.26 -6.98 -10.87
CA PHE A 218 8.61 -6.08 -11.80
C PHE A 218 8.57 -4.69 -11.16
N TYR A 219 8.82 -3.66 -11.97
CA TYR A 219 8.93 -2.29 -11.51
C TYR A 219 7.95 -1.38 -12.24
N GLY A 220 7.40 -0.43 -11.51
CA GLY A 220 6.35 0.47 -11.98
C GLY A 220 6.86 1.60 -12.86
N LYS A 221 8.10 2.05 -12.65
CA LYS A 221 8.71 3.16 -13.40
C LYS A 221 9.95 2.74 -14.17
N PHE A 222 10.22 3.51 -15.22
CA PHE A 222 11.35 3.36 -16.11
C PHE A 222 12.06 4.72 -16.29
N ASP A 223 13.37 4.71 -16.50
CA ASP A 223 14.13 5.90 -16.86
C ASP A 223 13.85 6.32 -18.33
N LEU A 224 14.54 7.36 -18.81
CA LEU A 224 14.36 7.85 -20.18
C LEU A 224 14.84 6.85 -21.25
N GLN A 225 15.72 5.93 -20.88
CA GLN A 225 16.27 4.88 -21.72
C GLN A 225 15.39 3.61 -21.69
N GLY A 226 14.33 3.59 -20.87
CA GLY A 226 13.42 2.47 -20.73
C GLY A 226 13.89 1.40 -19.73
N ASN A 227 14.94 1.65 -18.94
CA ASN A 227 15.39 0.72 -17.91
C ASN A 227 14.53 0.84 -16.66
N PRO A 228 14.24 -0.27 -15.95
CA PRO A 228 13.43 -0.24 -14.74
C PRO A 228 14.13 0.54 -13.60
N ILE A 229 13.40 1.45 -12.96
CA ILE A 229 13.87 2.17 -11.77
C ILE A 229 13.65 1.27 -10.54
N LYS A 230 14.74 0.70 -10.03
CA LYS A 230 14.72 -0.20 -8.88
C LYS A 230 14.74 0.55 -7.56
N ARG A 231 13.59 1.10 -7.15
CA ARG A 231 13.49 1.84 -5.89
C ARG A 231 13.42 0.89 -4.70
N LYS A 232 14.24 1.18 -3.69
CA LYS A 232 14.12 0.58 -2.36
C LYS A 232 12.90 1.18 -1.63
N VAL A 233 12.10 0.33 -1.00
CA VAL A 233 10.88 0.70 -0.27
C VAL A 233 11.02 0.34 1.22
N LYS A 234 10.20 0.98 2.06
CA LYS A 234 10.27 0.79 3.52
C LYS A 234 9.44 -0.39 4.03
N SER A 235 8.29 -0.63 3.41
CA SER A 235 7.37 -1.71 3.77
C SER A 235 6.75 -2.39 2.56
N VAL A 236 6.30 -3.62 2.75
CA VAL A 236 5.70 -4.47 1.72
C VAL A 236 4.51 -5.25 2.28
N LEU A 237 3.61 -5.66 1.39
CA LEU A 237 2.63 -6.72 1.62
C LEU A 237 3.20 -8.04 1.09
N LEU A 238 3.20 -9.06 1.94
CA LEU A 238 3.66 -10.42 1.64
C LEU A 238 2.45 -11.34 1.48
N VAL A 239 2.39 -12.09 0.38
CA VAL A 239 1.46 -13.23 0.22
C VAL A 239 2.22 -14.49 0.60
N GLN A 240 1.79 -15.18 1.64
CA GLN A 240 2.48 -16.37 2.16
C GLN A 240 1.46 -17.40 2.68
N GLU A 241 1.85 -18.67 2.74
CA GLU A 241 1.00 -19.69 3.33
C GLU A 241 0.76 -19.41 4.81
N ASN A 242 -0.47 -19.64 5.25
CA ASN A 242 -0.87 -19.58 6.64
C ASN A 242 -0.37 -20.84 7.34
N VAL A 243 0.88 -20.81 7.80
CA VAL A 243 1.43 -21.88 8.64
C VAL A 243 0.70 -21.81 9.98
N ARG A 244 -0.40 -22.56 10.11
CA ARG A 244 -1.04 -22.82 11.39
C ARG A 244 -0.10 -23.78 12.14
N ASN A 245 0.59 -23.27 13.15
CA ASN A 245 1.16 -24.13 14.19
C ASN A 245 0.03 -24.66 15.07
#